data_AF-A0A7R9WP97-F1
#
_entry.id   AF-A0A7R9WP97-F1
#
_cell.length_a   1.000
_cell.length_b   1.000
_cell.length_c   1.000
_cell.angle_alpha   90.00
_cell.angle_beta   90.00
_cell.angle_gamma   90.00
#
_symmetry.space_group_name_H-M   'P 1'
#
loop_
_entity.id
_entity.type
_entity.pdbx_description
1 polymer ?
#
loop_
_entity_poly.entity_id
_entity_poly.type
_entity_poly.pdbx_seq_one_letter_code
_entity_poly.pdbx_strand_id
1 'polypeptide(L)'
;LQDEVLHRLRIDENRKLSAVDKDLLVEIVTENRRSKSLEKQLTLAGLKVADDSITYEVAKQKIFELREELQVVATDMSLDNSPKEQAKLETEYVRLADDLDRYQNALVLTPEWASEQQTKNDTWEMSIAEGNREALRQIRRHMPVNIRELSVNDVCGPKVKRKQRLPELMVRKWKRTTVLMMLRVDPDVIAKMHPSSLEGLSSTGLTLTERRALHEHLHCISTEWKRHKNDPMADRKWMWFDSLKSKFKETLEEYDAHIAKYGPPGEHLGGCPLIGTQCPLKANLKMDYSGDYGYPDGDEYETMEVEKHNLLSVEEYEQRKSEGFKT
;
A
#
# COMPACT_ATOMS: atom_id res chain seq x y z
N LEU A 1 -35.26 -27.26 24.70
CA LEU A 1 -34.02 -26.46 24.51
C LEU A 1 -33.63 -25.73 25.79
N GLN A 2 -34.49 -24.90 26.40
CA GLN A 2 -34.23 -24.27 27.71
C GLN A 2 -33.88 -25.28 28.81
N ASP A 3 -34.69 -26.34 29.00
CA ASP A 3 -34.44 -27.35 30.06
C ASP A 3 -33.14 -28.14 29.82
N GLU A 4 -32.79 -28.40 28.56
CA GLU A 4 -31.55 -29.10 28.20
C GLU A 4 -30.31 -28.23 28.45
N VAL A 5 -30.42 -26.91 28.26
CA VAL A 5 -29.36 -25.94 28.55
C VAL A 5 -29.14 -25.80 30.07
N LEU A 6 -30.22 -25.67 30.83
CA LEU A 6 -30.17 -25.58 32.30
C LEU A 6 -29.57 -26.85 32.92
N HIS A 7 -29.96 -28.02 32.42
CA HIS A 7 -29.39 -29.31 32.84
C HIS A 7 -27.90 -29.43 32.52
N ARG A 8 -27.45 -28.97 31.35
CA ARG A 8 -26.01 -28.97 30.99
C ARG A 8 -25.17 -28.02 31.83
N LEU A 9 -25.73 -26.91 32.29
CA LEU A 9 -25.04 -25.91 33.09
C LEU A 9 -25.02 -26.25 34.60
N ARG A 10 -25.61 -27.39 35.01
CA ARG A 10 -25.72 -27.82 36.43
C ARG A 10 -26.24 -26.71 37.34
N ILE A 11 -27.14 -25.87 36.85
CA ILE A 11 -27.74 -24.84 37.69
C ILE A 11 -28.76 -25.55 38.57
N ASP A 12 -28.51 -25.57 39.89
CA ASP A 12 -29.40 -26.15 40.89
C ASP A 12 -30.84 -25.71 40.64
N GLU A 13 -31.77 -26.67 40.55
CA GLU A 13 -33.21 -26.42 40.38
C GLU A 13 -33.78 -25.53 41.50
N ASN A 14 -33.05 -25.39 42.61
CA ASN A 14 -33.39 -24.55 43.76
C ASN A 14 -33.05 -23.06 43.59
N ARG A 15 -32.32 -22.67 42.54
CA ARG A 15 -32.02 -21.25 42.26
C ARG A 15 -33.12 -20.72 41.32
N LYS A 16 -34.05 -19.92 41.85
CA LYS A 16 -35.11 -19.26 41.07
C LYS A 16 -34.51 -18.24 40.09
N LEU A 17 -34.08 -18.71 38.93
CA LEU A 17 -33.69 -17.88 37.78
C LEU A 17 -34.93 -17.19 37.22
N SER A 18 -34.83 -15.90 36.92
CA SER A 18 -35.91 -15.18 36.23
C SER A 18 -36.06 -15.70 34.79
N ALA A 19 -37.21 -15.42 34.17
CA ALA A 19 -37.42 -15.78 32.76
C ALA A 19 -36.36 -15.13 31.84
N VAL A 20 -35.95 -13.91 32.16
CA VAL A 20 -34.90 -13.16 31.45
C VAL A 20 -33.55 -13.86 31.54
N ASP A 21 -33.18 -14.37 32.72
CA ASP A 21 -31.91 -15.09 32.91
C ASP A 21 -31.87 -16.39 32.11
N LYS A 22 -33.01 -17.10 32.02
CA LYS A 22 -33.13 -18.34 31.26
C LYS A 22 -32.98 -18.10 29.75
N ASP A 23 -33.57 -17.02 29.24
CA ASP A 23 -33.46 -16.63 27.84
C ASP A 23 -32.03 -16.22 27.47
N LEU A 24 -31.38 -15.39 28.31
CA LEU A 24 -29.98 -15.01 28.16
C LEU A 24 -29.03 -16.22 28.17
N LEU A 25 -29.26 -17.19 29.06
CA LEU A 25 -28.43 -18.42 29.09
C LEU A 25 -28.59 -19.26 27.83
N VAL A 26 -29.81 -19.36 27.29
CA VAL A 26 -30.03 -20.05 26.02
C VAL A 26 -29.32 -19.33 24.89
N GLU A 27 -29.44 -18.01 24.81
CA GLU A 27 -28.80 -17.18 23.79
C GLU A 27 -27.27 -17.32 23.83
N ILE A 28 -26.66 -17.19 25.01
CA ILE A 28 -25.22 -17.38 25.23
C ILE A 28 -24.78 -18.78 24.81
N VAL A 29 -25.57 -19.82 25.09
CA VAL A 29 -25.22 -21.20 24.73
C VAL A 29 -25.38 -21.44 23.23
N THR A 30 -26.38 -20.85 22.59
CA THR A 30 -26.54 -20.93 21.14
C THR A 30 -25.42 -20.20 20.40
N GLU A 31 -25.04 -19.01 20.86
CA GLU A 31 -23.91 -18.26 20.28
C GLU A 31 -22.57 -18.96 20.53
N ASN A 32 -22.35 -19.53 21.72
CA ASN A 32 -21.15 -20.35 21.97
C ASN A 32 -21.07 -21.57 21.05
N ARG A 33 -22.20 -22.23 20.77
CA ARG A 33 -22.23 -23.37 19.81
C ARG A 33 -21.91 -22.90 18.40
N ARG A 34 -22.45 -21.75 17.99
CA ARG A 34 -22.19 -21.14 16.69
C ARG A 34 -20.73 -20.72 16.56
N SER A 35 -20.16 -20.07 17.56
CA SER A 35 -18.74 -19.69 17.62
C SER A 35 -17.83 -20.91 17.47
N LYS A 36 -18.06 -21.97 18.27
CA LYS A 36 -17.29 -23.23 18.16
C LYS A 36 -17.44 -23.92 16.80
N SER A 37 -18.60 -23.81 16.16
CA SER A 37 -18.80 -24.35 14.82
C SER A 37 -18.03 -23.54 13.77
N LEU A 38 -18.02 -22.21 13.88
CA LEU A 38 -17.26 -21.32 13.02
C LEU A 38 -15.76 -21.53 13.22
N GLU A 39 -15.28 -21.62 14.47
CA GLU A 39 -13.89 -21.96 14.78
C GLU A 39 -13.46 -23.26 14.11
N LYS A 40 -14.26 -24.32 14.20
CA LYS A 40 -13.97 -25.59 13.52
C LYS A 40 -13.93 -25.45 11.99
N GLN A 41 -14.83 -24.67 11.41
CA GLN A 41 -14.84 -24.42 9.97
C GLN A 41 -13.63 -23.61 9.52
N LEU A 42 -13.21 -22.61 10.30
CA LEU A 42 -12.01 -21.81 10.07
C LEU A 42 -10.76 -22.68 10.15
N THR A 43 -10.63 -23.50 11.19
CA THR A 43 -9.49 -24.44 11.33
C THR A 43 -9.45 -25.47 10.18
N LEU A 44 -10.61 -25.99 9.75
CA LEU A 44 -10.70 -26.89 8.59
C LEU A 44 -10.34 -26.20 7.27
N ALA A 45 -10.59 -24.89 7.16
CA ALA A 45 -10.16 -24.06 6.04
C ALA A 45 -8.69 -23.63 6.13
N GLY A 46 -7.96 -24.07 7.17
CA GLY A 46 -6.56 -23.71 7.40
C GLY A 46 -6.35 -22.33 8.02
N LEU A 47 -7.41 -21.68 8.50
CA LEU A 47 -7.34 -20.37 9.16
C LEU A 47 -7.19 -20.57 10.68
N LYS A 48 -6.06 -20.11 11.24
CA LYS A 48 -5.82 -20.14 12.69
C LYS A 48 -6.69 -19.08 13.37
N VAL A 49 -7.56 -19.49 14.30
CA VAL A 49 -8.37 -18.58 15.12
C VAL A 49 -7.47 -18.00 16.21
N ALA A 50 -7.51 -16.67 16.40
CA ALA A 50 -6.83 -16.03 17.53
C ALA A 50 -7.35 -16.57 18.85
N ASP A 51 -6.43 -16.72 19.79
CA ASP A 51 -6.76 -16.98 21.18
C ASP A 51 -7.05 -15.64 21.85
N ASP A 52 -8.34 -15.32 22.03
CA ASP A 52 -8.83 -14.08 22.66
C ASP A 52 -8.29 -13.86 24.08
N SER A 53 -7.64 -14.87 24.69
CA SER A 53 -6.99 -14.75 26.00
C SER A 53 -5.61 -14.09 25.97
N ILE A 54 -4.98 -13.94 24.79
CA ILE A 54 -3.65 -13.36 24.67
C ILE A 54 -3.74 -11.85 24.50
N THR A 55 -3.38 -11.10 25.55
CA THR A 55 -3.31 -9.64 25.50
C THR A 55 -2.16 -9.14 24.62
N TYR A 56 -2.28 -7.92 24.08
CA TYR A 56 -1.25 -7.27 23.24
C TYR A 56 0.15 -7.27 23.89
N GLU A 57 0.25 -6.89 25.17
CA GLU A 57 1.54 -6.83 25.88
C GLU A 57 2.18 -8.20 26.06
N VAL A 58 1.38 -9.21 26.41
CA VAL A 58 1.85 -10.60 26.55
C VAL A 58 2.31 -11.14 25.19
N ALA A 59 1.56 -10.87 24.11
CA ALA A 59 1.97 -11.28 22.77
C ALA A 59 3.29 -10.63 22.36
N LYS A 60 3.45 -9.33 22.58
CA LYS A 60 4.66 -8.58 22.23
C LYS A 60 5.89 -9.08 22.97
N GLN A 61 5.75 -9.32 24.28
CA GLN A 61 6.83 -9.87 25.10
C GLN A 61 7.19 -11.30 24.67
N LYS A 62 6.20 -12.17 24.46
CA LYS A 62 6.44 -13.56 24.05
C LYS A 62 7.06 -13.66 22.66
N ILE A 63 6.68 -12.80 21.72
CA ILE A 63 7.33 -12.73 20.40
C ILE A 63 8.80 -12.37 20.54
N PHE A 64 9.15 -11.45 21.43
CA PHE A 64 10.54 -11.08 21.67
C PHE A 64 11.34 -12.25 22.26
N GLU A 65 10.84 -12.86 23.34
CA GLU A 65 11.46 -14.02 24.00
C GLU A 65 11.66 -15.20 23.02
N LEU A 66 10.61 -15.56 22.26
CA LEU A 66 10.66 -16.67 21.30
C LEU A 66 11.63 -16.40 20.14
N ARG A 67 11.80 -15.14 19.71
CA ARG A 67 12.80 -14.79 18.68
C ARG A 67 14.23 -14.97 19.19
N GLU A 68 14.49 -14.61 20.44
CA GLU A 68 15.80 -14.85 21.05
C GLU A 68 16.07 -16.35 21.20
N GLU A 69 15.10 -17.13 21.69
CA GLU A 69 15.21 -18.59 21.81
C GLU A 69 15.43 -19.27 20.44
N LEU A 70 14.67 -18.87 19.41
CA LEU A 70 14.85 -19.36 18.03
C LEU A 70 16.24 -19.05 17.48
N GLN A 71 16.78 -17.86 17.77
CA GLN A 71 18.12 -17.49 17.33
C GLN A 71 19.20 -18.35 17.99
N VAL A 72 19.04 -18.67 19.28
CA VAL A 72 19.94 -19.57 20.01
C VAL A 72 19.87 -20.97 19.42
N VAL A 73 18.67 -21.54 19.27
CA VAL A 73 18.48 -22.89 18.70
C VAL A 73 19.01 -22.98 17.27
N ALA A 74 18.78 -21.96 16.43
CA ALA A 74 19.31 -21.90 15.07
C ALA A 74 20.86 -21.85 15.04
N THR A 75 21.47 -21.16 16.00
CA THR A 75 22.92 -21.11 16.15
C THR A 75 23.46 -22.47 16.58
N ASP A 76 22.81 -23.13 17.54
CA ASP A 76 23.19 -24.46 18.02
C ASP A 76 23.03 -25.53 16.94
N MET A 77 21.98 -25.46 16.10
CA MET A 77 21.80 -26.32 14.93
C MET A 77 22.91 -26.20 13.88
N SER A 78 23.58 -25.05 13.83
CA SER A 78 24.68 -24.79 12.89
C SER A 78 26.02 -25.38 13.37
N LEU A 79 26.09 -25.90 14.60
CA LEU A 79 27.24 -26.60 15.15
C LEU A 79 27.24 -28.07 14.75
N ASP A 80 28.43 -28.68 14.74
CA ASP A 80 28.63 -30.08 14.38
C ASP A 80 28.19 -30.99 15.55
N ASN A 81 26.87 -31.16 15.69
CA ASN A 81 26.22 -31.93 16.74
C ASN A 81 25.96 -33.38 16.32
N SER A 82 25.75 -34.27 17.29
CA SER A 82 25.37 -35.64 16.97
C SER A 82 24.00 -35.70 16.26
N PRO A 83 23.73 -36.71 15.40
CA PRO A 83 22.45 -36.81 14.69
C PRO A 83 21.21 -36.83 15.61
N LYS A 84 21.37 -37.33 16.84
CA LYS A 84 20.29 -37.34 17.85
C LYS A 84 20.04 -35.97 18.46
N GLU A 85 21.07 -35.13 18.59
CA GLU A 85 20.94 -33.76 19.09
C GLU A 85 20.37 -32.85 18.01
N GLN A 86 20.78 -33.02 16.76
CA GLN A 86 20.17 -32.31 15.62
C GLN A 86 18.66 -32.56 15.53
N ALA A 87 18.21 -33.81 15.61
CA ALA A 87 16.77 -34.13 15.58
C ALA A 87 15.98 -33.51 16.74
N LYS A 88 16.60 -33.36 17.93
CA LYS A 88 15.98 -32.67 19.07
C LYS A 88 15.87 -31.17 18.82
N LEU A 89 16.95 -30.55 18.34
CA LEU A 89 16.97 -29.12 18.02
C LEU A 89 16.00 -28.77 16.89
N GLU A 90 15.87 -29.63 15.86
CA GLU A 90 14.86 -29.48 14.81
C GLU A 90 13.44 -29.50 15.39
N THR A 91 13.16 -30.45 16.29
CA THR A 91 11.84 -30.56 16.94
C THR A 91 11.55 -29.32 17.78
N GLU A 92 12.54 -28.83 18.52
CA GLU A 92 12.42 -27.62 19.33
C GLU A 92 12.24 -26.37 18.47
N TYR A 93 12.99 -26.25 17.37
CA TYR A 93 12.87 -25.15 16.42
C TYR A 93 11.47 -25.09 15.80
N VAL A 94 10.93 -26.24 15.36
CA VAL A 94 9.57 -26.31 14.81
C VAL A 94 8.54 -25.88 15.86
N ARG A 95 8.67 -26.35 17.10
CA ARG A 95 7.78 -25.96 18.20
C ARG A 95 7.84 -24.46 18.46
N LEU A 96 9.03 -23.88 18.56
CA LEU A 96 9.22 -22.45 18.80
C LEU A 96 8.70 -21.61 17.63
N ALA A 97 8.84 -22.08 16.39
CA ALA A 97 8.29 -21.43 15.20
C ALA A 97 6.75 -21.44 15.21
N ASP A 98 6.12 -22.56 15.60
CA ASP A 98 4.67 -22.66 15.76
C ASP A 98 4.15 -21.75 16.87
N ASP A 99 4.85 -21.70 18.01
CA ASP A 99 4.54 -20.80 19.12
C ASP A 99 4.68 -19.32 18.70
N LEU A 100 5.75 -18.98 17.97
CA LEU A 100 5.97 -17.63 17.45
C LEU A 100 4.85 -17.21 16.51
N ASP A 101 4.44 -18.09 15.58
CA ASP A 101 3.34 -17.82 14.67
C ASP A 101 2.01 -17.66 15.42
N ARG A 102 1.76 -18.44 16.49
CA ARG A 102 0.58 -18.27 17.35
C ARG A 102 0.53 -16.88 17.98
N TYR A 103 1.60 -16.44 18.63
CA TYR A 103 1.63 -15.12 19.28
C TYR A 103 1.63 -13.98 18.26
N GLN A 104 2.28 -14.15 17.11
CA GLN A 104 2.28 -13.15 16.05
C GLN A 104 0.89 -12.97 15.43
N ASN A 105 0.16 -14.05 15.18
CA ASN A 105 -1.23 -13.98 14.70
C ASN A 105 -2.15 -13.33 15.75
N ALA A 106 -1.98 -13.68 17.03
CA ALA A 106 -2.73 -13.03 18.12
C ALA A 106 -2.46 -11.52 18.16
N LEU A 107 -1.19 -11.10 18.07
CA LEU A 107 -0.79 -9.69 18.08
C LEU A 107 -1.44 -8.89 16.94
N VAL A 108 -1.38 -9.41 15.71
CA VAL A 108 -1.89 -8.72 14.51
C VAL A 108 -3.41 -8.51 14.55
N LEU A 109 -4.12 -9.36 15.28
CA LEU A 109 -5.58 -9.28 15.43
C LEU A 109 -6.03 -8.32 16.54
N THR A 110 -5.10 -7.78 17.34
CA THR A 110 -5.41 -6.79 18.38
C THR A 110 -5.68 -5.38 17.80
N PRO A 111 -6.63 -4.62 18.36
CA PRO A 111 -6.87 -3.24 17.95
C PRO A 111 -5.68 -2.31 18.26
N GLU A 112 -4.92 -2.59 19.33
CA GLU A 112 -3.72 -1.84 19.71
C GLU A 112 -2.65 -1.92 18.63
N TRP A 113 -2.42 -3.11 18.06
CA TRP A 113 -1.48 -3.28 16.95
C TRP A 113 -1.91 -2.46 15.74
N ALA A 114 -3.20 -2.48 15.38
CA ALA A 114 -3.71 -1.67 14.28
C ALA A 114 -3.50 -0.16 14.51
N SER A 115 -3.72 0.31 15.74
CA SER A 115 -3.46 1.71 16.13
C SER A 115 -1.97 2.05 16.08
N GLU A 116 -1.10 1.16 16.54
CA GLU A 116 0.35 1.33 16.49
C GLU A 116 0.85 1.40 15.04
N GLN A 117 0.38 0.50 14.17
CA GLN A 117 0.74 0.53 12.75
C GLN A 117 0.25 1.80 12.06
N GLN A 118 -0.96 2.26 12.38
CA GLN A 118 -1.48 3.51 11.86
C GLN A 118 -0.62 4.69 12.32
N THR A 119 -0.27 4.76 13.60
CA THR A 119 0.60 5.81 14.15
C THR A 119 1.98 5.78 13.50
N LYS A 120 2.59 4.60 13.34
CA LYS A 120 3.87 4.45 12.63
C LYS A 120 3.78 4.94 11.20
N ASN A 121 2.71 4.59 10.49
CA ASN A 121 2.50 5.09 9.14
C ASN A 121 2.32 6.61 9.13
N ASP A 122 1.52 7.19 10.02
CA ASP A 122 1.27 8.63 10.05
C ASP A 122 2.52 9.43 10.43
N THR A 123 3.31 8.95 11.39
CA THR A 123 4.62 9.55 11.71
C THR A 123 5.59 9.47 10.53
N TRP A 124 5.58 8.38 9.76
CA TRP A 124 6.37 8.25 8.53
C TRP A 124 5.87 9.22 7.44
N GLU A 125 4.56 9.34 7.24
CA GLU A 125 3.98 10.30 6.29
C GLU A 125 4.38 11.74 6.64
N MET A 126 4.31 12.09 7.92
CA MET A 126 4.69 13.42 8.41
C MET A 126 6.19 13.70 8.21
N SER A 127 7.06 12.72 8.45
CA SER A 127 8.51 12.93 8.33
C SER A 127 8.97 13.15 6.89
N ILE A 128 8.23 12.63 5.90
CA ILE A 128 8.59 12.74 4.49
C ILE A 128 7.80 13.85 3.74
N ALA A 129 6.72 14.36 4.33
CA ALA A 129 5.77 15.26 3.66
C ALA A 129 6.43 16.48 3.01
N GLU A 130 7.40 17.11 3.69
CA GLU A 130 8.09 18.28 3.14
C GLU A 130 8.90 17.94 1.89
N GLY A 131 9.70 16.87 1.94
CA GLY A 131 10.49 16.41 0.80
C GLY A 131 9.60 15.95 -0.37
N ASN A 132 8.41 15.42 -0.07
CA ASN A 132 7.45 15.00 -1.09
C ASN A 132 6.81 16.20 -1.80
N ARG A 133 6.36 17.21 -1.05
CA ARG A 133 5.84 18.47 -1.61
C ARG A 133 6.87 19.20 -2.46
N GLU A 134 8.11 19.26 -2.00
CA GLU A 134 9.18 19.90 -2.77
C GLU A 134 9.47 19.14 -4.07
N ALA A 135 9.54 17.81 -4.02
CA ALA A 135 9.70 17.00 -5.22
C ALA A 135 8.56 17.20 -6.23
N LEU A 136 7.31 17.28 -5.76
CA LEU A 136 6.15 17.57 -6.60
C LEU A 136 6.28 18.93 -7.29
N ARG A 137 6.61 19.97 -6.51
CA ARG A 137 6.84 21.34 -7.00
C ARG A 137 7.92 21.37 -8.07
N GLN A 138 9.07 20.75 -7.80
CA GLN A 138 10.20 20.68 -8.74
C GLN A 138 9.79 20.06 -10.07
N ILE A 139 9.12 18.90 -10.05
CA ILE A 139 8.72 18.24 -11.30
C ILE A 139 7.69 19.07 -12.05
N ARG A 140 6.69 19.66 -11.36
CA ARG A 140 5.69 20.51 -12.01
C ARG A 140 6.33 21.73 -12.68
N ARG A 141 7.28 22.41 -12.03
CA ARG A 141 8.04 23.53 -12.63
C ARG A 141 8.75 23.17 -13.95
N HIS A 142 9.03 21.88 -14.15
CA HIS A 142 9.64 21.38 -15.38
C HIS A 142 8.60 20.86 -16.38
N MET A 143 7.39 20.51 -15.96
CA MET A 143 6.43 19.81 -16.80
C MET A 143 5.36 20.76 -17.36
N PRO A 144 5.17 20.87 -18.69
CA PRO A 144 4.03 21.59 -19.26
C PRO A 144 2.70 21.00 -18.80
N VAL A 145 1.67 21.84 -18.64
CA VAL A 145 0.33 21.39 -18.19
C VAL A 145 -0.24 20.36 -19.17
N ASN A 146 -0.29 20.67 -20.47
CA ASN A 146 -0.84 19.78 -21.50
C ASN A 146 0.21 18.79 -22.05
N ILE A 147 1.13 18.29 -21.20
CA ILE A 147 2.21 17.40 -21.63
C ILE A 147 1.70 16.14 -22.35
N ARG A 148 0.44 15.74 -22.16
CA ARG A 148 -0.17 14.60 -22.86
C ARG A 148 -0.37 14.85 -24.34
N GLU A 149 -0.84 16.04 -24.70
CA GLU A 149 -1.16 16.42 -26.07
C GLU A 149 0.08 16.86 -26.86
N LEU A 150 1.05 17.48 -26.18
CA LEU A 150 2.24 18.03 -26.82
C LEU A 150 3.17 16.93 -27.34
N SER A 151 3.67 17.05 -28.57
CA SER A 151 4.72 16.16 -29.07
C SER A 151 6.09 16.54 -28.49
N VAL A 152 7.07 15.65 -28.60
CA VAL A 152 8.46 15.96 -28.18
C VAL A 152 8.99 17.19 -28.92
N ASN A 153 8.61 17.36 -30.20
CA ASN A 153 9.03 18.49 -31.03
C ASN A 153 8.38 19.81 -30.60
N ASP A 154 7.14 19.78 -30.10
CA ASP A 154 6.44 20.99 -29.65
C ASP A 154 7.05 21.56 -28.37
N VAL A 155 7.73 20.73 -27.58
CA VAL A 155 8.33 21.10 -26.31
C VAL A 155 9.85 21.36 -26.43
N CYS A 156 10.53 20.64 -27.32
CA CYS A 156 12.00 20.70 -27.47
C CYS A 156 12.45 21.47 -28.73
N GLY A 157 11.52 21.81 -29.62
CA GLY A 157 11.81 22.34 -30.95
C GLY A 157 12.33 23.78 -30.97
N PRO A 158 12.84 24.23 -32.12
CA PRO A 158 13.41 25.58 -32.29
C PRO A 158 12.37 26.70 -32.20
N LYS A 159 11.08 26.38 -32.34
CA LYS A 159 9.96 27.33 -32.22
C LYS A 159 9.61 27.65 -30.76
N VAL A 160 10.13 26.90 -29.79
CA VAL A 160 9.88 27.11 -28.36
C VAL A 160 10.81 28.21 -27.83
N LYS A 161 10.26 29.11 -27.02
CA LYS A 161 11.05 30.18 -26.37
C LYS A 161 12.17 29.55 -25.53
N ARG A 162 13.39 30.11 -25.57
CA ARG A 162 14.58 29.52 -24.91
C ARG A 162 14.38 29.18 -23.42
N LYS A 163 13.62 29.98 -22.68
CA LYS A 163 13.33 29.73 -21.25
C LYS A 163 12.35 28.57 -21.00
N GLN A 164 11.62 28.12 -22.02
CA GLN A 164 10.64 27.03 -21.96
C GLN A 164 11.12 25.74 -22.65
N ARG A 165 12.28 25.80 -23.31
CA ARG A 165 12.82 24.66 -24.05
C ARG A 165 13.37 23.63 -23.08
N LEU A 166 12.68 22.50 -22.98
CA LEU A 166 13.07 21.41 -22.09
C LEU A 166 14.13 20.50 -22.72
N PRO A 167 14.95 19.81 -21.90
CA PRO A 167 15.82 18.77 -22.38
C PRO A 167 15.03 17.63 -23.01
N GLU A 168 15.43 17.20 -24.20
CA GLU A 168 14.73 16.14 -24.94
C GLU A 168 14.65 14.82 -24.17
N LEU A 169 15.71 14.48 -23.42
CA LEU A 169 15.75 13.28 -22.57
C LEU A 169 14.63 13.28 -21.52
N MET A 170 14.30 14.45 -20.97
CA MET A 170 13.27 14.62 -19.95
C MET A 170 11.88 14.41 -20.55
N VAL A 171 11.59 15.06 -21.67
CA VAL A 171 10.30 14.93 -22.35
C VAL A 171 10.08 13.50 -22.85
N ARG A 172 11.10 12.88 -23.45
CA ARG A 172 11.05 11.47 -23.87
C ARG A 172 10.80 10.52 -22.70
N LYS A 173 11.35 10.82 -21.52
CA LYS A 173 11.10 10.04 -20.31
C LYS A 173 9.64 10.13 -19.90
N TRP A 174 9.07 11.32 -19.76
CA TRP A 174 7.66 11.48 -19.39
C TRP A 174 6.72 10.77 -20.37
N LYS A 175 6.99 10.86 -21.68
CA LYS A 175 6.20 10.16 -22.71
C LYS A 175 6.27 8.63 -22.61
N ARG A 176 7.37 8.07 -22.09
CA ARG A 176 7.53 6.62 -21.89
C ARG A 176 6.99 6.16 -20.54
N THR A 177 7.16 6.98 -19.51
CA THR A 177 6.78 6.71 -18.12
C THR A 177 5.47 7.46 -17.86
N THR A 178 4.40 6.96 -18.48
CA THR A 178 3.09 7.63 -18.55
C THR A 178 2.48 7.94 -17.19
N VAL A 179 2.88 7.21 -16.14
CA VAL A 179 2.47 7.52 -14.76
C VAL A 179 2.88 8.93 -14.33
N LEU A 180 4.02 9.46 -14.81
CA LEU A 180 4.49 10.81 -14.47
C LEU A 180 3.60 11.91 -15.04
N MET A 181 2.91 11.62 -16.14
CA MET A 181 2.00 12.58 -16.75
C MET A 181 0.76 12.82 -15.89
N MET A 182 0.45 11.93 -14.94
CA MET A 182 -0.62 12.14 -13.97
C MET A 182 -0.37 13.33 -13.05
N LEU A 183 0.88 13.77 -12.88
CA LEU A 183 1.20 14.95 -12.06
C LEU A 183 0.57 16.24 -12.60
N ARG A 184 0.08 16.20 -13.85
CA ARG A 184 -0.70 17.26 -14.51
C ARG A 184 -2.17 16.91 -14.72
N VAL A 185 -2.64 15.82 -14.13
CA VAL A 185 -4.06 15.47 -14.12
C VAL A 185 -4.62 15.79 -12.74
N ASP A 186 -5.77 16.45 -12.72
CA ASP A 186 -6.49 16.75 -11.49
C ASP A 186 -6.76 15.45 -10.70
N PRO A 187 -6.41 15.38 -9.40
CA PRO A 187 -6.72 14.23 -8.56
C PRO A 187 -8.18 13.77 -8.62
N ASP A 188 -9.15 14.68 -8.75
CA ASP A 188 -10.58 14.35 -8.84
C ASP A 188 -10.92 13.61 -10.15
N VAL A 189 -10.17 13.89 -11.22
CA VAL A 189 -10.29 13.18 -12.50
C VAL A 189 -9.64 11.80 -12.37
N ILE A 190 -8.47 11.71 -11.71
CA ILE A 190 -7.79 10.43 -11.44
C ILE A 190 -8.68 9.52 -10.58
N ALA A 191 -9.34 10.06 -9.55
CA ALA A 191 -10.25 9.33 -8.67
C ALA A 191 -11.35 8.60 -9.45
N LYS A 192 -11.84 9.19 -10.55
CA LYS A 192 -12.89 8.67 -11.42
C LYS A 192 -12.39 7.70 -12.51
N MET A 193 -11.08 7.61 -12.74
CA MET A 193 -10.52 6.70 -13.76
C MET A 193 -10.85 5.23 -13.44
N HIS A 194 -10.95 4.39 -14.47
CA HIS A 194 -11.10 2.96 -14.28
C HIS A 194 -9.78 2.35 -13.77
N PRO A 195 -9.79 1.34 -12.86
CA PRO A 195 -8.56 0.71 -12.35
C PRO A 195 -7.60 0.25 -13.46
N SER A 196 -8.13 -0.36 -14.53
CA SER A 196 -7.30 -0.78 -15.68
C SER A 196 -6.55 0.36 -16.36
N SER A 197 -7.07 1.59 -16.33
CA SER A 197 -6.39 2.76 -16.88
C SER A 197 -5.17 3.14 -16.04
N LEU A 198 -5.24 2.97 -14.71
CA LEU A 198 -4.14 3.23 -13.79
C LEU A 198 -3.09 2.12 -13.84
N GLU A 199 -3.53 0.87 -13.84
CA GLU A 199 -2.66 -0.32 -13.91
C GLU A 199 -1.88 -0.38 -15.22
N GLY A 200 -2.45 0.13 -16.33
CA GLY A 200 -1.78 0.23 -17.62
C GLY A 200 -0.70 1.30 -17.71
N LEU A 201 -0.53 2.15 -16.68
CA LEU A 201 0.48 3.21 -16.70
C LEU A 201 1.88 2.65 -16.43
N SER A 202 2.82 3.06 -17.27
CA SER A 202 4.22 2.67 -17.14
C SER A 202 4.85 3.40 -15.95
N SER A 203 5.25 2.64 -14.93
CA SER A 203 5.91 3.11 -13.70
C SER A 203 7.37 2.67 -13.57
N THR A 204 7.93 2.04 -14.61
CA THR A 204 9.31 1.56 -14.62
C THR A 204 10.30 2.70 -14.83
N GLY A 205 11.41 2.70 -14.09
CA GLY A 205 12.51 3.66 -14.25
C GLY A 205 12.28 5.02 -13.58
N LEU A 206 11.38 5.08 -12.58
CA LEU A 206 11.18 6.26 -11.75
C LEU A 206 12.39 6.52 -10.85
N THR A 207 12.81 7.79 -10.74
CA THR A 207 13.77 8.25 -9.73
C THR A 207 13.08 8.41 -8.37
N LEU A 208 13.84 8.58 -7.29
CA LEU A 208 13.27 8.83 -5.97
C LEU A 208 12.45 10.13 -5.95
N THR A 209 12.96 11.21 -6.55
CA THR A 209 12.22 12.48 -6.68
C THR A 209 10.87 12.29 -7.39
N GLU A 210 10.85 11.48 -8.44
CA GLU A 210 9.63 11.14 -9.18
C GLU A 210 8.63 10.32 -8.35
N ARG A 211 9.12 9.35 -7.56
CA ARG A 211 8.29 8.57 -6.63
C ARG A 211 7.68 9.44 -5.54
N ARG A 212 8.47 10.36 -4.97
CA ARG A 212 8.03 11.34 -3.98
C ARG A 212 6.90 12.22 -4.50
N ALA A 213 7.07 12.77 -5.71
CA ALA A 213 6.06 13.59 -6.35
C ALA A 213 4.76 12.82 -6.63
N LEU A 214 4.85 11.60 -7.15
CA LEU A 214 3.68 10.75 -7.40
C LEU A 214 2.95 10.38 -6.12
N HIS A 215 3.71 10.05 -5.06
CA HIS A 215 3.13 9.75 -3.77
C HIS A 215 2.34 10.95 -3.23
N GLU A 216 2.93 12.14 -3.23
CA GLU A 216 2.26 13.38 -2.78
C GLU A 216 0.98 13.65 -3.58
N HIS A 217 1.08 13.60 -4.91
CA HIS A 217 -0.04 13.90 -5.81
C HIS A 217 -1.23 12.96 -5.61
N LEU A 218 -0.95 11.66 -5.39
CA LEU A 218 -1.98 10.64 -5.23
C LEU A 218 -2.41 10.45 -3.78
N HIS A 219 -1.71 11.02 -2.80
CA HIS A 219 -1.95 10.78 -1.38
C HIS A 219 -3.39 11.11 -0.98
N CYS A 220 -3.91 12.26 -1.41
CA CYS A 220 -5.26 12.71 -1.10
C CYS A 220 -6.34 11.68 -1.50
N ILE A 221 -6.34 11.25 -2.77
CA ILE A 221 -7.32 10.30 -3.31
C ILE A 221 -7.11 8.86 -2.84
N SER A 222 -5.88 8.50 -2.45
CA SER A 222 -5.58 7.16 -1.95
C SER A 222 -6.33 6.82 -0.66
N THR A 223 -6.59 7.84 0.17
CA THR A 223 -7.35 7.68 1.42
C THR A 223 -8.80 7.30 1.16
N GLU A 224 -9.41 7.87 0.11
CA GLU A 224 -10.77 7.53 -0.33
C GLU A 224 -10.83 6.10 -0.85
N TRP A 225 -9.88 5.70 -1.72
CA TRP A 225 -9.83 4.32 -2.21
C TRP A 225 -9.69 3.31 -1.07
N LYS A 226 -8.83 3.60 -0.08
CA LYS A 226 -8.66 2.76 1.11
C LYS A 226 -9.94 2.67 1.94
N ARG A 227 -10.68 3.78 2.09
CA ARG A 227 -11.95 3.83 2.82
C ARG A 227 -13.03 2.97 2.14
N HIS A 228 -12.98 2.89 0.81
CA HIS A 228 -13.94 2.15 0.00
C HIS A 228 -13.45 0.75 -0.40
N LYS A 229 -12.59 0.10 0.39
CA LYS A 229 -12.06 -1.25 0.11
C LYS A 229 -13.11 -2.37 -0.12
N ASN A 230 -14.36 -2.13 0.28
CA ASN A 230 -15.46 -3.08 0.02
C ASN A 230 -15.95 -3.04 -1.45
N ASP A 231 -15.62 -1.98 -2.19
CA ASP A 231 -15.84 -1.90 -3.63
C ASP A 231 -14.63 -2.51 -4.37
N PRO A 232 -14.81 -3.57 -5.19
CA PRO A 232 -13.73 -4.18 -5.96
C PRO A 232 -12.96 -3.20 -6.86
N MET A 233 -13.61 -2.15 -7.36
CA MET A 233 -12.92 -1.15 -8.17
C MET A 233 -12.00 -0.27 -7.32
N ALA A 234 -12.51 0.27 -6.22
CA ALA A 234 -11.72 1.06 -5.28
C ALA A 234 -10.57 0.25 -4.67
N ASP A 235 -10.79 -1.01 -4.32
CA ASP A 235 -9.76 -1.92 -3.78
C ASP A 235 -8.61 -2.11 -4.78
N ARG A 236 -8.92 -2.34 -6.07
CA ARG A 236 -7.88 -2.43 -7.11
C ARG A 236 -7.07 -1.13 -7.27
N LYS A 237 -7.72 0.04 -7.21
CA LYS A 237 -7.00 1.34 -7.25
C LYS A 237 -6.09 1.49 -6.04
N TRP A 238 -6.60 1.13 -4.86
CA TRP A 238 -5.83 1.15 -3.63
C TRP A 238 -4.64 0.19 -3.70
N MET A 239 -4.81 -1.07 -4.14
CA MET A 239 -3.72 -2.03 -4.32
C MET A 239 -2.66 -1.53 -5.29
N TRP A 240 -3.07 -0.91 -6.40
CA TRP A 240 -2.14 -0.30 -7.35
C TRP A 240 -1.33 0.82 -6.69
N PHE A 241 -1.98 1.74 -5.98
CA PHE A 241 -1.29 2.81 -5.24
C PHE A 241 -0.38 2.26 -4.15
N ASP A 242 -0.84 1.27 -3.38
CA ASP A 242 -0.07 0.62 -2.32
C ASP A 242 1.20 -0.03 -2.86
N SER A 243 1.14 -0.61 -4.07
CA SER A 243 2.32 -1.11 -4.78
C SER A 243 3.33 -0.01 -5.15
N LEU A 244 2.85 1.19 -5.50
CA LEU A 244 3.71 2.35 -5.77
C LEU A 244 4.34 2.88 -4.48
N LYS A 245 3.54 2.98 -3.42
CA LYS A 245 3.96 3.41 -2.08
C LYS A 245 4.99 2.44 -1.49
N SER A 246 4.80 1.13 -1.65
CA SER A 246 5.74 0.11 -1.17
C SER A 246 7.11 0.25 -1.84
N LYS A 247 7.14 0.32 -3.19
CA LYS A 247 8.39 0.58 -3.94
C LYS A 247 9.03 1.92 -3.59
N PHE A 248 8.22 2.93 -3.27
CA PHE A 248 8.72 4.22 -2.81
C PHE A 248 9.40 4.10 -1.44
N LYS A 249 8.76 3.43 -0.46
CA LYS A 249 9.36 3.14 0.84
C LYS A 249 10.71 2.43 0.71
N GLU A 250 10.74 1.34 -0.05
CA GLU A 250 11.97 0.58 -0.32
C GLU A 250 13.08 1.47 -0.90
N THR A 251 12.76 2.23 -1.97
CA THR A 251 13.75 3.12 -2.62
C THR A 251 14.24 4.22 -1.66
N LEU A 252 13.34 4.74 -0.80
CA LEU A 252 13.68 5.78 0.16
C LEU A 252 14.57 5.23 1.28
N GLU A 253 14.25 4.06 1.82
CA GLU A 253 15.05 3.38 2.85
C GLU A 253 16.45 3.05 2.32
N GLU A 254 16.57 2.54 1.10
CA GLU A 254 17.86 2.32 0.42
C GLU A 254 18.66 3.62 0.27
N TYR A 255 17.99 4.71 -0.12
CA TYR A 255 18.61 6.01 -0.29
C TYR A 255 19.09 6.60 1.04
N ASP A 256 18.27 6.56 2.08
CA ASP A 256 18.58 7.10 3.40
C ASP A 256 19.68 6.27 4.09
N ALA A 257 19.62 4.93 3.98
CA ALA A 257 20.69 4.06 4.47
C ALA A 257 22.03 4.32 3.75
N HIS A 258 21.98 4.59 2.44
CA HIS A 258 23.16 4.95 1.67
C HIS A 258 23.75 6.29 2.12
N ILE A 259 22.91 7.30 2.33
CA ILE A 259 23.35 8.61 2.86
C ILE A 259 23.94 8.47 4.26
N ALA A 260 23.29 7.71 5.15
CA ALA A 260 23.78 7.48 6.50
C ALA A 260 25.19 6.85 6.51
N LYS A 261 25.49 6.01 5.52
CA LYS A 261 26.78 5.32 5.40
C LYS A 261 27.86 6.13 4.67
N TYR A 262 27.51 6.87 3.61
CA TYR A 262 28.49 7.49 2.70
C TYR A 262 28.39 9.01 2.58
N GLY A 263 27.51 9.65 3.35
CA GLY A 263 27.31 11.10 3.37
C GLY A 263 26.25 11.61 2.39
N PRO A 264 25.80 12.88 2.57
CA PRO A 264 24.76 13.50 1.76
C PRO A 264 25.24 13.84 0.32
N PRO A 265 24.30 14.20 -0.58
CA PRO A 265 24.63 14.71 -1.92
C PRO A 265 25.60 15.90 -1.84
N GLY A 266 26.74 15.84 -2.55
CA GLY A 266 27.78 16.87 -2.55
C GLY A 266 28.96 16.59 -1.62
N GLU A 267 28.70 15.99 -0.46
CA GLU A 267 29.73 15.46 0.46
C GLU A 267 29.92 13.95 0.29
N HIS A 268 29.36 13.38 -0.78
CA HIS A 268 29.51 11.97 -1.12
C HIS A 268 30.98 11.70 -1.51
N LEU A 269 31.80 11.51 -0.47
CA LEU A 269 33.22 11.22 -0.56
C LEU A 269 33.40 9.99 -1.45
N GLY A 270 34.39 10.01 -2.34
CA GLY A 270 34.64 9.00 -3.38
C GLY A 270 34.88 7.55 -2.92
N GLY A 271 34.55 7.20 -1.67
CA GLY A 271 34.55 5.84 -1.11
C GLY A 271 33.26 5.05 -1.35
N CYS A 272 32.34 5.54 -2.17
CA CYS A 272 31.18 4.75 -2.62
C CYS A 272 31.63 3.60 -3.53
N PRO A 273 31.42 2.33 -3.14
CA PRO A 273 31.81 1.20 -3.99
C PRO A 273 30.86 1.01 -5.20
N LEU A 274 29.71 1.70 -5.21
CA LEU A 274 28.67 1.53 -6.23
C LEU A 274 28.93 2.44 -7.43
N ILE A 275 28.89 1.85 -8.64
CA ILE A 275 29.24 2.51 -9.89
C ILE A 275 27.97 2.93 -10.65
N GLY A 276 27.99 4.14 -11.22
CA GLY A 276 26.91 4.63 -12.07
C GLY A 276 25.56 4.61 -11.38
N THR A 277 24.57 3.95 -11.99
CA THR A 277 23.19 3.84 -11.49
C THR A 277 23.00 2.84 -10.36
N GLN A 278 24.04 2.12 -9.93
CA GLN A 278 23.99 1.30 -8.72
C GLN A 278 24.00 2.17 -7.46
N CYS A 279 24.56 3.38 -7.53
CA CYS A 279 24.53 4.33 -6.43
C CYS A 279 23.17 5.06 -6.40
N PRO A 280 22.39 4.98 -5.30
CA PRO A 280 21.08 5.63 -5.19
C PRO A 280 21.11 7.14 -5.47
N LEU A 281 22.17 7.82 -5.04
CA LEU A 281 22.37 9.26 -5.29
C LEU A 281 22.52 9.55 -6.79
N LYS A 282 23.39 8.82 -7.48
CA LYS A 282 23.62 8.97 -8.93
C LYS A 282 22.40 8.52 -9.75
N ALA A 283 21.71 7.47 -9.31
CA ALA A 283 20.48 7.01 -9.92
C ALA A 283 19.38 8.07 -9.85
N ASN A 284 19.25 8.75 -8.71
CA ASN A 284 18.29 9.85 -8.55
C ASN A 284 18.66 11.05 -9.44
N LEU A 285 19.95 11.38 -9.54
CA LEU A 285 20.47 12.49 -10.37
C LEU A 285 20.45 12.21 -11.88
N LYS A 286 19.98 11.03 -12.32
CA LYS A 286 19.81 10.73 -13.75
C LYS A 286 18.84 11.71 -14.43
N MET A 287 17.87 12.21 -13.67
CA MET A 287 17.00 13.31 -14.07
C MET A 287 17.18 14.47 -13.12
N ASP A 288 17.67 15.58 -13.64
CA ASP A 288 17.87 16.80 -12.87
C ASP A 288 16.63 17.69 -12.95
N TYR A 289 16.01 17.95 -11.79
CA TYR A 289 14.85 18.82 -11.61
C TYR A 289 15.21 20.09 -10.82
N SER A 290 16.49 20.47 -10.76
CA SER A 290 16.95 21.67 -10.03
C SER A 290 16.72 23.00 -10.78
N GLY A 291 16.34 22.93 -12.06
CA GLY A 291 16.19 24.10 -12.93
C GLY A 291 14.86 24.84 -12.84
N ASP A 292 14.69 25.80 -13.75
CA ASP A 292 13.42 26.47 -14.00
C ASP A 292 13.17 26.59 -15.50
N TYR A 293 12.05 26.04 -15.97
CA TYR A 293 11.63 26.12 -17.36
C TYR A 293 10.37 26.97 -17.56
N GLY A 294 9.96 27.72 -16.53
CA GLY A 294 8.85 28.67 -16.59
C GLY A 294 7.47 28.02 -16.69
N TYR A 295 7.33 26.77 -16.24
CA TYR A 295 6.04 26.10 -16.08
C TYR A 295 5.54 26.28 -14.64
N PRO A 296 4.22 26.24 -14.42
CA PRO A 296 3.63 26.44 -13.10
C PRO A 296 4.06 25.33 -12.14
N ASP A 297 4.40 25.68 -10.92
CA ASP A 297 4.87 24.73 -9.90
C ASP A 297 3.75 24.24 -8.97
N GLY A 298 2.59 24.90 -9.01
CA GLY A 298 1.38 24.61 -8.23
C GLY A 298 0.34 23.73 -8.94
N ASP A 299 -0.88 23.75 -8.41
CA ASP A 299 -2.04 22.94 -8.84
C ASP A 299 -2.66 23.48 -10.14
N GLU A 300 -1.93 23.34 -11.23
CA GLU A 300 -2.41 23.59 -12.59
C GLU A 300 -2.44 22.28 -13.38
N TYR A 301 -3.65 21.92 -13.85
CA TYR A 301 -3.97 20.64 -14.44
C TYR A 301 -4.47 20.77 -15.88
N GLU A 302 -4.24 19.73 -16.67
CA GLU A 302 -4.73 19.64 -18.03
C GLU A 302 -6.26 19.64 -18.04
N THR A 303 -6.85 20.51 -18.86
CA THR A 303 -8.29 20.54 -19.08
C THR A 303 -8.65 19.47 -20.09
N MET A 304 -9.23 18.37 -19.62
CA MET A 304 -9.76 17.34 -20.52
C MET A 304 -11.08 17.84 -21.12
N GLU A 305 -11.06 18.34 -22.35
CA GLU A 305 -12.27 18.57 -23.12
C GLU A 305 -12.87 17.21 -23.49
N VAL A 306 -13.87 16.77 -22.74
CA VAL A 306 -14.66 15.58 -23.11
C VAL A 306 -15.60 16.00 -24.23
N GLU A 307 -15.12 15.97 -25.47
CA GLU A 307 -16.01 15.98 -26.63
C GLU A 307 -16.96 14.79 -26.49
N LYS A 308 -18.25 15.08 -26.30
CA LYS A 308 -19.33 14.08 -26.23
C LYS A 308 -19.56 13.46 -27.62
N HIS A 309 -18.54 12.87 -28.23
CA HIS A 309 -18.60 12.47 -29.62
C HIS A 309 -19.29 11.11 -29.86
N ASN A 310 -19.86 10.48 -28.82
CA ASN A 310 -20.48 9.15 -28.90
C ASN A 310 -21.80 8.97 -28.13
N LEU A 311 -22.44 10.06 -27.69
CA LEU A 311 -23.87 9.98 -27.38
C LEU A 311 -24.60 10.35 -28.67
N LEU A 312 -25.20 9.35 -29.33
CA LEU A 312 -26.23 9.60 -30.34
C LEU A 312 -27.13 10.70 -29.76
N SER A 313 -27.35 11.77 -30.52
CA SER A 313 -28.34 12.74 -30.10
C SER A 313 -29.69 11.99 -29.93
N VAL A 314 -30.57 12.49 -29.07
CA VAL A 314 -31.90 11.89 -28.89
C VAL A 314 -32.60 11.72 -30.25
N GLU A 315 -32.38 12.68 -31.15
CA GLU A 315 -32.87 12.68 -32.53
C GLU A 315 -32.24 11.54 -33.37
N GLU A 316 -30.93 11.32 -33.32
CA GLU A 316 -30.26 10.22 -34.04
C GLU A 316 -30.67 8.83 -33.51
N TYR A 317 -30.94 8.73 -32.20
CA TYR A 317 -31.47 7.51 -31.59
C TYR A 317 -32.91 7.22 -32.05
N GLU A 318 -33.78 8.22 -32.07
CA GLU A 318 -35.15 8.11 -32.56
C GLU A 318 -35.20 7.79 -34.06
N GLN A 319 -34.30 8.37 -34.84
CA GLN A 319 -34.18 8.12 -36.28
C GLN A 319 -33.81 6.65 -36.55
N ARG A 320 -32.80 6.11 -35.84
CA ARG A 320 -32.43 4.68 -35.94
C ARG A 320 -33.53 3.74 -35.47
N LYS A 321 -34.28 4.12 -34.44
CA LYS A 321 -35.45 3.35 -33.97
C LYS A 321 -36.56 3.31 -35.03
N SER A 322 -36.75 4.40 -35.78
CA SER A 322 -37.73 4.48 -36.87
C SER A 322 -37.30 3.68 -38.12
N GLU A 323 -36.00 3.59 -38.38
CA GLU A 323 -35.43 2.85 -39.51
C GLU A 323 -35.38 1.33 -39.26
N GLY A 324 -35.13 0.91 -38.01
CA GLY A 324 -35.11 -0.52 -37.62
C GLY A 324 -36.48 -1.22 -37.61
N PHE A 325 -37.58 -0.48 -37.81
CA PHE A 325 -38.95 -1.03 -37.88
C PHE A 325 -39.45 -1.24 -39.32
N LYS A 326 -38.61 -1.02 -40.34
CA LYS A 326 -38.96 -1.15 -41.77
C LYS A 326 -38.35 -2.37 -42.47
N THR A 327 -38.01 -3.43 -41.75
CA THR A 327 -37.64 -4.73 -42.34
C THR A 327 -38.51 -5.85 -41.81
#